data_AF-A0A3A5ARW9-F1
#
_entry.id   AF-A0A3A5ARW9-F1
#
_cell.length_a   1.000
_cell.length_b   1.000
_cell.length_c   1.000
_cell.angle_alpha   90.00
_cell.angle_beta   90.00
_cell.angle_gamma   90.00
#
_symmetry.space_group_name_H-M   'P 1'
#
loop_
_entity.id
_entity.type
_entity.pdbx_description
1 polymer ?
#
loop_
_entity_poly.entity_id
_entity_poly.type
_entity_poly.pdbx_seq_one_letter_code
_entity_poly.pdbx_strand_id
1 'polypeptide(L)'
;MIRKAIAEMLEYLTSKGWLAYPLISKWTKEKQIEIINLSILILISIIFLGSLVFYLKKRHNFNNKLYKLKQIIQDNPNDPMAHINLGILYSDHFKWNDAINAYKSAINISPIPLSATHFGIGFAYHQINRHEDAEKEFIKAISIDPSIVKAHYYLALTYLSLGKREETYGEYKLINELDKKLANDILNRIYK
;
A
#
# COMPACT_ATOMS: atom_id res chain seq x y z
N MET A 1 29.79 -10.16 -28.76
CA MET A 1 30.65 -10.55 -27.61
C MET A 1 30.93 -12.05 -27.58
N ILE A 2 29.90 -12.91 -27.54
CA ILE A 2 30.07 -14.38 -27.42
C ILE A 2 30.85 -15.00 -28.59
N ARG A 3 30.55 -14.63 -29.85
CA ARG A 3 31.27 -15.14 -31.03
C ARG A 3 32.77 -14.80 -31.03
N LYS A 4 33.15 -13.62 -30.52
CA LYS A 4 34.55 -13.19 -30.44
C LYS A 4 35.30 -13.97 -29.37
N ALA A 5 34.68 -14.19 -28.21
CA ALA A 5 35.23 -15.00 -27.13
C ALA A 5 35.48 -16.47 -27.56
N ILE A 6 34.57 -17.05 -28.35
CA ILE A 6 34.71 -18.44 -28.84
C ILE A 6 35.89 -18.56 -29.84
N ALA A 7 36.06 -17.58 -30.74
CA ALA A 7 37.18 -17.57 -31.69
C ALA A 7 38.53 -17.46 -30.97
N GLU A 8 38.64 -16.56 -29.99
CA GLU A 8 39.87 -16.38 -29.18
C GLU A 8 40.20 -17.63 -28.34
N MET A 9 39.20 -18.32 -27.81
CA MET A 9 39.39 -19.58 -27.08
C MET A 9 39.91 -20.70 -27.98
N LEU A 10 39.36 -20.81 -29.21
CA LEU A 10 39.77 -21.83 -30.19
C LEU A 10 41.19 -21.60 -30.69
N GLU A 11 41.57 -20.35 -30.95
CA GLU A 11 42.93 -19.98 -31.37
C GLU A 11 43.97 -20.26 -30.26
N TYR A 12 43.61 -19.98 -29.00
CA TYR A 12 44.42 -20.29 -27.81
C TYR A 12 44.57 -21.79 -27.53
N LEU A 13 43.50 -22.56 -27.74
CA LEU A 13 43.47 -24.02 -27.64
C LEU A 13 44.42 -24.67 -28.65
N THR A 14 44.46 -24.15 -29.88
CA THR A 14 45.36 -24.64 -30.92
C THR A 14 46.83 -24.32 -30.67
N SER A 15 47.15 -23.27 -29.89
CA SER A 15 48.53 -22.81 -29.71
C SER A 15 49.27 -23.37 -28.49
N LYS A 16 48.59 -23.92 -27.47
CA LYS A 16 49.21 -24.30 -26.17
C LYS A 16 49.14 -25.78 -25.78
N GLY A 17 48.49 -26.65 -26.56
CA GLY A 17 48.43 -28.09 -26.29
C GLY A 17 47.83 -28.46 -24.92
N TRP A 18 48.08 -29.69 -24.45
CA TRP A 18 47.44 -30.31 -23.26
C TRP A 18 47.68 -29.56 -21.92
N LEU A 19 48.57 -28.57 -21.86
CA LEU A 19 48.81 -27.71 -20.68
C LEU A 19 47.82 -26.54 -20.55
N ALA A 20 46.93 -26.32 -21.53
CA ALA A 20 45.96 -25.22 -21.52
C ALA A 20 44.74 -25.48 -20.61
N TYR A 21 44.48 -26.73 -20.21
CA TYR A 21 43.26 -27.14 -19.50
C TYR A 21 42.95 -26.33 -18.22
N PRO A 22 43.91 -26.02 -17.33
CA PRO A 22 43.64 -25.21 -16.15
C PRO A 22 43.27 -23.75 -16.49
N LEU A 23 43.82 -23.21 -17.58
CA LEU A 23 43.59 -21.84 -18.04
C LEU A 23 42.25 -21.69 -18.78
N ILE A 24 41.85 -22.71 -19.54
CA ILE A 24 40.54 -22.77 -20.20
C ILE A 24 39.44 -22.87 -19.15
N SER A 25 39.60 -23.73 -18.14
CA SER A 25 38.65 -23.85 -17.02
C SER A 25 38.48 -22.54 -16.26
N LYS A 26 39.56 -21.77 -16.09
CA LYS A 26 39.51 -20.44 -15.49
C LYS A 26 38.79 -19.42 -16.38
N TRP A 27 39.14 -19.38 -17.67
CA TRP A 27 38.54 -18.47 -18.65
C TRP A 27 37.05 -18.73 -18.89
N THR A 28 36.63 -20.01 -18.95
CA THR A 28 35.21 -20.38 -19.10
C THR A 28 34.40 -19.99 -17.87
N LYS A 29 34.96 -20.16 -16.66
CA LYS A 29 34.33 -19.69 -15.42
C LYS A 29 34.22 -18.16 -15.36
N GLU A 30 35.29 -17.43 -15.73
CA GLU A 30 35.29 -15.96 -15.75
C GLU A 30 34.22 -15.42 -16.72
N LYS A 31 34.13 -15.96 -17.95
CA LYS A 31 33.08 -15.57 -18.90
C LYS A 31 31.68 -15.98 -18.46
N GLN A 32 31.53 -17.13 -17.81
CA GLN A 32 30.25 -17.56 -17.23
C GLN A 32 29.79 -16.60 -16.12
N ILE A 33 30.71 -16.15 -15.26
CA ILE A 33 30.44 -15.15 -14.21
C ILE A 33 30.00 -13.81 -14.85
N GLU A 34 30.68 -13.32 -15.89
CA GLU A 34 30.27 -12.10 -16.60
C GLU A 34 28.86 -12.21 -17.20
N ILE A 35 28.52 -13.34 -17.81
CA ILE A 35 27.19 -13.59 -18.39
C ILE A 35 26.12 -13.63 -17.30
N ILE A 36 26.39 -14.31 -16.17
CA ILE A 36 25.49 -14.36 -15.02
C ILE A 36 25.28 -12.95 -14.45
N ASN A 37 26.34 -12.14 -14.32
CA ASN A 37 26.21 -10.76 -13.84
C ASN A 37 25.39 -9.89 -14.79
N LEU A 38 25.58 -10.03 -16.11
CA LEU A 38 24.82 -9.29 -17.11
C LEU A 38 23.34 -9.70 -17.13
N SER A 39 23.04 -10.99 -17.01
CA SER A 39 21.65 -11.48 -16.98
C SER A 39 20.92 -11.03 -15.70
N ILE A 40 21.60 -11.02 -14.56
CA ILE A 40 21.08 -10.44 -13.31
C ILE A 40 20.81 -8.95 -13.47
N LEU A 41 21.73 -8.19 -14.07
CA LEU A 41 21.54 -6.75 -14.30
C LEU A 41 20.35 -6.46 -15.21
N ILE A 42 20.18 -7.24 -16.28
CA ILE A 42 19.02 -7.14 -17.18
C ILE A 42 17.73 -7.46 -16.40
N LEU A 43 17.72 -8.51 -15.59
CA LEU A 43 16.56 -8.90 -14.79
C LEU A 43 16.16 -7.79 -13.80
N ILE A 44 17.13 -7.22 -13.08
CA ILE A 44 16.91 -6.09 -12.16
C ILE A 44 16.37 -4.88 -12.93
N SER A 45 16.93 -4.59 -14.12
CA SER A 45 16.44 -3.50 -14.98
C SER A 45 15.00 -3.71 -15.41
N ILE A 46 14.61 -4.93 -15.81
CA ILE A 46 13.23 -5.26 -16.18
C ILE A 46 12.28 -5.09 -14.98
N ILE A 47 12.66 -5.60 -13.80
CA ILE A 47 11.87 -5.45 -12.56
C ILE A 47 11.71 -3.95 -12.21
N PHE A 48 12.79 -3.19 -12.32
CA PHE A 48 12.78 -1.75 -12.07
C PHE A 48 11.89 -1.01 -13.06
N LEU A 49 12.03 -1.26 -14.37
CA LEU A 49 11.20 -0.68 -15.42
C LEU A 49 9.72 -1.04 -15.24
N GLY A 50 9.41 -2.29 -14.91
CA GLY A 50 8.04 -2.73 -14.62
C GLY A 50 7.44 -1.98 -13.42
N SER A 51 8.21 -1.85 -12.34
CA SER A 51 7.81 -1.09 -11.15
C SER A 51 7.62 0.41 -11.45
N LEU A 52 8.51 0.97 -12.28
CA LEU A 52 8.44 2.37 -12.71
C LEU A 52 7.21 2.64 -13.57
N VAL A 53 6.93 1.79 -14.57
CA VAL A 53 5.74 1.91 -15.42
C VAL A 53 4.47 1.80 -14.59
N PHE A 54 4.41 0.83 -13.67
CA PHE A 54 3.29 0.68 -12.74
C PHE A 54 3.08 1.95 -11.89
N TYR A 55 4.16 2.50 -11.32
CA TYR A 55 4.13 3.72 -10.54
C TYR A 55 3.65 4.93 -11.34
N LEU A 56 4.16 5.12 -12.56
CA LEU A 56 3.75 6.21 -13.46
C LEU A 56 2.27 6.11 -13.82
N LYS A 57 1.77 4.89 -14.12
CA LYS A 57 0.35 4.66 -14.42
C LYS A 57 -0.53 5.00 -13.21
N LYS A 58 -0.12 4.59 -12.00
CA LYS A 58 -0.85 4.92 -10.75
C LYS A 58 -0.88 6.44 -10.53
N ARG A 59 0.26 7.11 -10.69
CA ARG A 59 0.36 8.58 -10.55
C ARG A 59 -0.48 9.33 -11.59
N HIS A 60 -0.47 8.89 -12.85
CA HIS A 60 -1.29 9.48 -13.90
C HIS A 60 -2.80 9.33 -13.60
N ASN A 61 -3.23 8.15 -13.17
CA ASN A 61 -4.63 7.90 -12.80
C ASN A 61 -5.06 8.78 -11.62
N PHE A 62 -4.23 8.88 -10.57
CA PHE A 62 -4.44 9.79 -9.46
C PHE A 62 -4.65 11.24 -9.91
N ASN A 63 -3.72 11.77 -10.72
CA ASN A 63 -3.77 13.14 -11.18
C ASN A 63 -5.02 13.43 -12.03
N ASN A 64 -5.40 12.50 -12.90
CA ASN A 64 -6.60 12.64 -13.73
C ASN A 64 -7.88 12.65 -12.87
N LYS A 65 -8.02 11.71 -11.93
CA LYS A 65 -9.16 11.68 -11.00
C LYS A 65 -9.21 12.94 -10.14
N LEU A 66 -8.06 13.39 -9.64
CA LEU A 66 -7.95 14.59 -8.82
C LEU A 66 -8.38 15.83 -9.61
N TYR A 67 -7.92 15.95 -10.86
CA TYR A 67 -8.29 17.05 -11.74
C TYR A 67 -9.81 17.10 -11.96
N LYS A 68 -10.43 15.96 -12.31
CA LYS A 68 -11.89 15.87 -12.50
C LYS A 68 -12.68 16.23 -11.24
N LEU A 69 -12.28 15.73 -10.07
CA LEU A 69 -12.95 16.07 -8.81
C LEU A 69 -12.80 17.55 -8.46
N LYS A 70 -11.64 18.14 -8.72
CA LYS A 70 -11.44 19.59 -8.54
C LYS A 70 -12.32 20.42 -9.46
N GLN A 71 -12.55 20.01 -10.71
CA GLN A 71 -13.50 20.67 -11.60
C GLN A 71 -14.93 20.57 -11.04
N ILE A 72 -15.36 19.38 -10.61
CA ILE A 72 -16.70 19.20 -10.01
C ILE A 72 -16.88 20.12 -8.79
N ILE A 73 -15.88 20.22 -7.91
CA ILE A 73 -15.92 21.09 -6.73
C ILE A 73 -15.90 22.57 -7.14
N GLN A 74 -15.24 22.93 -8.24
CA GLN A 74 -15.24 24.29 -8.75
C GLN A 74 -16.62 24.68 -9.30
N ASP A 75 -17.27 23.77 -10.02
CA ASP A 75 -18.60 23.99 -10.61
C ASP A 75 -19.72 23.93 -9.55
N ASN A 76 -19.58 23.05 -8.56
CA ASN A 76 -20.49 22.93 -7.42
C ASN A 76 -19.73 22.75 -6.10
N PRO A 77 -19.35 23.86 -5.43
CA PRO A 77 -18.57 23.82 -4.19
C PRO A 77 -19.27 23.13 -3.02
N ASN A 78 -20.61 23.08 -3.06
CA ASN A 78 -21.46 22.59 -1.99
C ASN A 78 -21.97 21.15 -2.25
N ASP A 79 -21.30 20.38 -3.10
CA ASP A 79 -21.57 18.95 -3.26
C ASP A 79 -20.77 18.13 -2.22
N PRO A 80 -21.38 17.61 -1.14
CA PRO A 80 -20.68 16.81 -0.15
C PRO A 80 -20.10 15.52 -0.76
N MET A 81 -20.73 14.95 -1.79
CA MET A 81 -20.24 13.71 -2.42
C MET A 81 -18.93 13.93 -3.17
N ALA A 82 -18.75 15.09 -3.81
CA ALA A 82 -17.49 15.44 -4.44
C ALA A 82 -16.33 15.49 -3.43
N HIS A 83 -16.58 16.06 -2.25
CA HIS A 83 -15.60 16.10 -1.14
C HIS A 83 -15.35 14.73 -0.52
N ILE A 84 -16.37 13.86 -0.38
CA ILE A 84 -16.18 12.46 0.04
C ILE A 84 -15.31 11.70 -0.95
N ASN A 85 -15.61 11.80 -2.24
CA ASN A 85 -14.84 11.14 -3.29
C ASN A 85 -13.39 11.65 -3.34
N LEU A 86 -13.18 12.93 -3.05
CA LEU A 86 -11.85 13.51 -2.89
C LEU A 86 -11.11 12.91 -1.69
N GLY A 87 -11.80 12.76 -0.55
CA GLY A 87 -11.28 12.06 0.63
C GLY A 87 -10.86 10.62 0.33
N ILE A 88 -11.70 9.86 -0.38
CA ILE A 88 -11.41 8.48 -0.80
C ILE A 88 -10.18 8.45 -1.70
N LEU A 89 -10.12 9.33 -2.70
CA LEU A 89 -8.98 9.40 -3.62
C LEU A 89 -7.67 9.69 -2.88
N TYR A 90 -7.69 10.58 -1.89
CA TYR A 90 -6.52 10.87 -1.07
C TYR A 90 -6.13 9.68 -0.17
N SER A 91 -7.10 8.99 0.43
CA SER A 91 -6.87 7.78 1.21
C SER A 91 -6.23 6.66 0.38
N ASP A 92 -6.71 6.41 -0.84
CA ASP A 92 -6.15 5.40 -1.77
C ASP A 92 -4.68 5.66 -2.15
N HIS A 93 -4.21 6.90 -1.92
CA HIS A 93 -2.87 7.37 -2.21
C HIS A 93 -2.09 7.73 -0.95
N PHE A 94 -2.54 7.26 0.22
CA PHE A 94 -1.88 7.43 1.52
C PHE A 94 -1.68 8.91 1.91
N LYS A 95 -2.45 9.82 1.33
CA LYS A 95 -2.43 11.26 1.63
C LYS A 95 -3.41 11.56 2.76
N TRP A 96 -3.11 11.03 3.94
CA TRP A 96 -4.07 10.96 5.04
C TRP A 96 -4.57 12.32 5.53
N ASN A 97 -3.69 13.33 5.65
CA ASN A 97 -4.11 14.68 6.05
C ASN A 97 -5.03 15.35 5.02
N ASP A 98 -4.74 15.18 3.73
CA ASP A 98 -5.59 15.69 2.66
C ASP A 98 -6.96 14.98 2.67
N ALA A 99 -6.96 13.66 2.93
CA ALA A 99 -8.18 12.88 3.05
C ALA A 99 -9.07 13.37 4.20
N ILE A 100 -8.48 13.57 5.39
CA ILE A 100 -9.19 14.10 6.57
C ILE A 100 -9.82 15.46 6.25
N ASN A 101 -9.09 16.37 5.62
CA ASN A 101 -9.60 17.69 5.26
C ASN A 101 -10.77 17.60 4.28
N ALA A 102 -10.65 16.78 3.23
CA ALA A 102 -11.71 16.59 2.25
C ALA A 102 -12.98 15.98 2.88
N TYR A 103 -12.84 14.94 3.71
CA TYR A 103 -13.99 14.37 4.42
C TYR A 103 -14.65 15.36 5.39
N LYS A 104 -13.86 16.16 6.12
CA LYS A 104 -14.40 17.20 7.01
C LYS A 104 -15.15 18.29 6.24
N SER A 105 -14.65 18.68 5.07
CA SER A 105 -15.39 19.59 4.18
C SER A 105 -16.76 19.02 3.80
N ALA A 106 -16.84 17.73 3.49
CA ALA A 106 -18.13 17.09 3.20
C ALA A 106 -19.12 17.17 4.37
N ILE A 107 -18.66 16.87 5.60
CA ILE A 107 -19.47 16.95 6.83
C ILE A 107 -19.94 18.39 7.09
N ASN A 108 -19.09 19.39 6.84
CA ASN A 108 -19.45 20.79 7.03
C ASN A 108 -20.48 21.29 6.01
N ILE A 109 -20.42 20.80 4.77
CA ILE A 109 -21.36 21.17 3.71
C ILE A 109 -22.75 20.57 3.97
N SER A 110 -22.79 19.30 4.38
CA SER A 110 -24.04 18.62 4.67
C SER A 110 -23.88 17.75 5.91
N PRO A 111 -24.50 18.13 7.04
CA PRO A 111 -24.43 17.37 8.29
C PRO A 111 -25.33 16.11 8.26
N ILE A 112 -25.68 15.61 7.07
CA ILE A 112 -26.37 14.32 6.92
C ILE A 112 -25.50 13.25 7.59
N PRO A 113 -26.10 12.28 8.31
CA PRO A 113 -25.34 11.22 8.95
C PRO A 113 -24.62 10.36 7.90
N LEU A 114 -23.30 10.55 7.79
CA LEU A 114 -22.43 9.85 6.85
C LEU A 114 -21.50 8.92 7.62
N SER A 115 -22.00 7.76 8.06
CA SER A 115 -21.22 6.76 8.79
C SER A 115 -19.92 6.39 8.06
N ALA A 116 -19.98 6.19 6.74
CA ALA A 116 -18.83 5.90 5.90
C ALA A 116 -17.78 7.02 5.87
N THR A 117 -18.21 8.29 5.98
CA THR A 117 -17.31 9.45 6.02
C THR A 117 -16.60 9.54 7.37
N HIS A 118 -17.32 9.35 8.47
CA HIS A 118 -16.71 9.25 9.81
C HIS A 118 -15.73 8.07 9.90
N PHE A 119 -16.08 6.92 9.33
CA PHE A 119 -15.16 5.79 9.21
C PHE A 119 -13.90 6.16 8.41
N GLY A 120 -14.06 6.86 7.27
CA GLY A 120 -12.95 7.32 6.44
C GLY A 120 -11.99 8.27 7.19
N ILE A 121 -12.53 9.19 7.99
CA ILE A 121 -11.74 10.09 8.85
C ILE A 121 -11.03 9.29 9.95
N GLY A 122 -11.76 8.43 10.67
CA GLY A 122 -11.19 7.60 11.73
C GLY A 122 -10.06 6.71 11.22
N PHE A 123 -10.26 6.09 10.06
CA PHE A 123 -9.23 5.30 9.39
C PHE A 123 -8.01 6.15 9.04
N ALA A 124 -8.20 7.33 8.44
CA ALA A 124 -7.09 8.22 8.12
C ALA A 124 -6.32 8.69 9.38
N TYR A 125 -7.02 8.99 10.48
CA TYR A 125 -6.39 9.31 11.76
C TYR A 125 -5.58 8.14 12.34
N HIS A 126 -6.12 6.93 12.26
CA HIS A 126 -5.42 5.72 12.70
C HIS A 126 -4.11 5.52 11.92
N GLN A 127 -4.11 5.76 10.60
CA GLN A 127 -2.93 5.62 9.75
C GLN A 127 -1.80 6.62 10.06
N ILE A 128 -2.13 7.74 10.70
CA ILE A 128 -1.14 8.75 11.16
C ILE A 128 -0.93 8.70 12.68
N ASN A 129 -1.27 7.58 13.34
CA ASN A 129 -1.12 7.33 14.77
C ASN A 129 -1.84 8.35 15.68
N ARG A 130 -2.86 9.04 15.18
CA ARG A 130 -3.73 9.91 16.00
C ARG A 130 -4.88 9.09 16.56
N HIS A 131 -4.56 8.17 17.47
CA HIS A 131 -5.49 7.14 17.94
C HIS A 131 -6.68 7.72 18.72
N GLU A 132 -6.50 8.78 19.50
CA GLU A 132 -7.57 9.44 20.25
C GLU A 132 -8.59 10.14 19.33
N ASP A 133 -8.13 10.66 18.19
CA ASP A 133 -9.03 11.25 17.19
C ASP A 133 -9.70 10.16 16.35
N ALA A 134 -8.98 9.08 16.05
CA ALA A 134 -9.54 7.91 15.37
C ALA A 134 -10.68 7.29 16.19
N GLU A 135 -10.49 7.11 17.50
CA GLU A 135 -11.50 6.59 18.43
C GLU A 135 -12.81 7.38 18.33
N LYS A 136 -12.74 8.71 18.42
CA LYS A 136 -13.93 9.59 18.35
C LYS A 136 -14.68 9.42 17.03
N GLU A 137 -13.97 9.32 15.93
CA GLU A 137 -14.59 9.23 14.60
C GLU A 137 -15.14 7.83 14.32
N PHE A 138 -14.50 6.76 14.80
CA PHE A 138 -15.08 5.41 14.73
C PHE A 138 -16.33 5.26 15.59
N ILE A 139 -16.34 5.82 16.81
CA ILE A 139 -17.55 5.82 17.66
C ILE A 139 -18.71 6.55 16.97
N LYS A 140 -18.46 7.68 16.30
CA LYS A 140 -19.48 8.38 15.49
C LYS A 140 -19.95 7.55 14.31
N ALA A 141 -19.04 6.85 13.62
CA ALA A 141 -19.42 5.98 12.51
C ALA A 141 -20.36 4.86 12.98
N ILE A 142 -20.01 4.21 14.10
CA ILE A 142 -20.79 3.12 14.72
C ILE A 142 -22.12 3.63 15.28
N SER A 143 -22.17 4.83 15.86
CA SER A 143 -23.42 5.38 16.40
C SER A 143 -24.44 5.72 15.31
N ILE A 144 -23.97 6.02 14.09
CA ILE A 144 -24.80 6.23 12.91
C ILE A 144 -25.21 4.88 12.29
N ASP A 145 -24.24 3.98 12.11
CA ASP A 145 -24.45 2.66 11.52
C ASP A 145 -23.65 1.60 12.29
N PRO A 146 -24.32 0.89 13.23
CA PRO A 146 -23.69 -0.18 14.02
C PRO A 146 -23.32 -1.42 13.20
N SER A 147 -23.78 -1.54 11.95
CA SER A 147 -23.51 -2.73 11.12
C SER A 147 -22.13 -2.71 10.47
N ILE A 148 -21.39 -1.59 10.58
CA ILE A 148 -20.06 -1.45 9.97
C ILE A 148 -19.02 -2.24 10.78
N VAL A 149 -18.91 -3.54 10.50
CA VAL A 149 -17.94 -4.45 11.14
C VAL A 149 -16.50 -3.89 11.08
N LYS A 150 -16.15 -3.22 9.98
CA LYS A 150 -14.83 -2.59 9.83
C LYS A 150 -14.61 -1.47 10.84
N ALA A 151 -15.63 -0.68 11.18
CA ALA A 151 -15.50 0.39 12.17
C ALA A 151 -15.23 -0.20 13.56
N HIS A 152 -15.97 -1.25 13.96
CA HIS A 152 -15.70 -2.00 15.18
C HIS A 152 -14.28 -2.59 15.20
N TYR A 153 -13.84 -3.20 14.10
CA TYR A 153 -12.49 -3.76 13.99
C TYR A 153 -11.39 -2.69 14.14
N TYR A 154 -11.49 -1.56 13.44
CA TYR A 154 -10.48 -0.50 13.57
C TYR A 154 -10.58 0.25 14.91
N LEU A 155 -11.76 0.30 15.54
CA LEU A 155 -11.91 0.78 16.91
C LEU A 155 -11.19 -0.15 17.89
N ALA A 156 -11.35 -1.46 17.78
CA ALA A 156 -10.61 -2.45 18.58
C ALA A 156 -9.08 -2.29 18.42
N LEU A 157 -8.59 -2.14 17.18
CA LEU A 157 -7.17 -1.88 16.93
C LEU A 157 -6.71 -0.55 17.54
N THR A 158 -7.56 0.47 17.51
CA THR A 158 -7.27 1.77 18.10
C THR A 158 -7.22 1.68 19.63
N TYR A 159 -8.12 0.92 20.25
CA TYR A 159 -8.08 0.63 21.67
C TYR A 159 -6.82 -0.12 22.10
N LEU A 160 -6.37 -1.11 21.32
CA LEU A 160 -5.08 -1.75 21.56
C LEU A 160 -3.91 -0.77 21.54
N SER A 161 -3.86 0.12 20.54
CA SER A 161 -2.82 1.16 20.46
C SER A 161 -2.86 2.15 21.64
N LEU A 162 -4.05 2.38 22.22
CA LEU A 162 -4.25 3.24 23.39
C LEU A 162 -4.09 2.49 24.72
N GLY A 163 -3.85 1.17 24.72
CA GLY A 163 -3.76 0.34 25.93
C GLY A 163 -5.11 0.04 26.61
N LYS A 164 -6.23 0.34 25.94
CA LYS A 164 -7.61 0.14 26.41
C LYS A 164 -8.08 -1.31 26.20
N ARG A 165 -7.56 -2.23 27.02
CA ARG A 165 -7.77 -3.68 26.84
C ARG A 165 -9.21 -4.14 27.07
N GLU A 166 -9.91 -3.57 28.05
CA GLU A 166 -11.29 -3.92 28.35
C GLU A 166 -12.23 -3.53 27.20
N GLU A 167 -12.07 -2.31 26.68
CA GLU A 167 -12.83 -1.82 25.54
C GLU A 167 -12.53 -2.62 24.27
N THR A 168 -11.26 -3.00 24.06
CA THR A 168 -10.88 -3.93 22.97
C THR A 168 -11.64 -5.25 23.07
N TYR A 169 -11.74 -5.83 24.28
CA TYR A 169 -12.43 -7.10 24.48
C TYR A 169 -13.95 -6.97 24.24
N GLY A 170 -14.53 -5.82 24.57
CA GLY A 170 -15.90 -5.46 24.20
C GLY A 170 -16.12 -5.51 22.68
N GLU A 171 -15.27 -4.82 21.92
CA GLU A 171 -15.34 -4.82 20.45
C GLU A 171 -15.07 -6.20 19.85
N TYR A 172 -14.13 -6.96 20.40
CA TYR A 172 -13.85 -8.35 19.97
C TYR A 172 -15.09 -9.23 20.04
N LYS A 173 -15.89 -9.14 21.12
CA LYS A 173 -17.11 -9.95 21.26
C LYS A 173 -18.11 -9.65 20.14
N LEU A 174 -18.34 -8.37 19.86
CA LEU A 174 -19.22 -7.92 18.78
C LEU A 174 -18.71 -8.43 17.42
N ILE A 175 -17.42 -8.26 17.15
CA ILE A 175 -16.82 -8.73 15.89
C ILE A 175 -16.89 -10.25 15.79
N ASN A 176 -16.77 -11.01 16.88
CA ASN A 176 -16.82 -12.48 16.85
C ASN A 176 -18.18 -13.04 16.42
N GLU A 177 -19.26 -12.31 16.71
CA GLU A 177 -20.60 -12.66 16.23
C GLU A 177 -20.78 -12.38 14.74
N LEU A 178 -20.10 -11.36 14.20
CA LEU A 178 -20.25 -10.87 12.82
C LEU A 178 -19.23 -11.48 11.85
N ASP A 179 -17.96 -11.54 12.25
CA ASP A 179 -16.81 -12.03 11.48
C ASP A 179 -15.75 -12.66 12.41
N LYS A 180 -15.80 -13.99 12.53
CA LYS A 180 -14.86 -14.79 13.32
C LYS A 180 -13.40 -14.63 12.89
N LYS A 181 -13.12 -14.36 11.62
CA LYS A 181 -11.75 -14.23 11.12
C LYS A 181 -11.13 -12.93 11.63
N LEU A 182 -11.88 -11.83 11.57
CA LEU A 182 -11.43 -10.55 12.13
C LEU A 182 -11.30 -10.62 13.66
N ALA A 183 -12.23 -11.29 14.33
CA ALA A 183 -12.17 -11.48 15.77
C ALA A 183 -10.90 -12.22 16.21
N ASN A 184 -10.52 -13.28 15.48
CA ASN A 184 -9.29 -14.02 15.75
C ASN A 184 -8.02 -13.17 15.56
N ASP A 185 -8.00 -12.25 14.58
CA ASP A 185 -6.89 -11.31 14.43
C ASP A 185 -6.74 -10.40 15.67
N ILE A 186 -7.86 -9.86 16.19
CA ILE A 186 -7.85 -9.07 17.42
C ILE A 186 -7.39 -9.90 18.62
N LEU A 187 -7.91 -11.11 18.78
CA LEU A 187 -7.56 -12.00 19.89
C LEU A 187 -6.05 -12.30 19.91
N ASN A 188 -5.46 -12.59 18.75
CA ASN A 188 -4.03 -12.84 18.63
C ASN A 188 -3.18 -11.61 18.98
N ARG A 189 -3.70 -10.40 18.78
CA ARG A 189 -3.02 -9.15 19.16
C ARG A 189 -3.14 -8.84 20.64
N ILE A 190 -4.23 -9.24 21.29
CA ILE A 190 -4.43 -9.07 22.75
C ILE A 190 -3.40 -9.90 23.54
N TYR A 191 -3.08 -11.11 23.07
CA TYR A 191 -2.19 -12.05 23.77
C TYR A 191 -0.72 -12.03 23.32
N LYS A 192 -0.34 -11.10 22.44
CA LYS A 192 1.06 -10.83 22.08
C LYS A 192 1.66 -9.77 22.99
#